data_AF-A0A352XQU3-F1
#
_entry.id   AF-A0A352XQU3-F1
#
_cell.length_a   1.000
_cell.length_b   1.000
_cell.length_c   1.000
_cell.angle_alpha   90.00
_cell.angle_beta   90.00
_cell.angle_gamma   90.00
#
_symmetry.space_group_name_H-M   'P 1'
#
loop_
_entity.id
_entity.type
_entity.pdbx_description
1 polymer ?
#
loop_
_entity_poly.entity_id
_entity_poly.type
_entity_poly.pdbx_seq_one_letter_code
_entity_poly.pdbx_strand_id
1 'polypeptide(L)'
;IMEALAKELPQIGGTFMQTEDEIAALASVLGASFGGVRAMTATSGPGFSLMTELIGYASMAEIPAVIVDAQRAGPSTGMPTKMEQSDLSFALNASHGDTPRMIVAPSDVADCYSLIITAFNMAERYQIPVIFLTDQSLTARVESVDRSAFKPMEIEGRIKSEVNGSSFNGNGATQAAHSYSRYAYTASGISPISSPGPGAMAYVATGLEHDEQGHPDYEPEDHTAMMEKRFRKLDTAAEELPKPQRYGDEDATIGIIGWGSTEGTIQEAVDRARAMGYKVAALHPKILSPLPDRTIRDFIRSVKSVIVPECNYSGQLANLLGAKYGLQAIRVNKFGGIPFTAGEILRAIEEVS
;
A
#
# COMPACT_ATOMS: atom_id res chain seq x y z
N ILE A 1 8.38 -15.89 -2.70
CA ILE A 1 6.91 -15.70 -2.85
C ILE A 1 6.35 -16.64 -3.92
N MET A 2 6.71 -16.48 -5.20
CA MET A 2 6.17 -17.30 -6.29
C MET A 2 6.33 -18.81 -6.09
N GLU A 3 7.52 -19.27 -5.69
CA GLU A 3 7.79 -20.70 -5.44
C GLU A 3 6.84 -21.29 -4.38
N ALA A 4 6.61 -20.57 -3.28
CA ALA A 4 5.68 -20.98 -2.24
C ALA A 4 4.23 -20.98 -2.74
N LEU A 5 3.79 -19.92 -3.44
CA LEU A 5 2.42 -19.84 -3.95
C LEU A 5 2.13 -20.88 -5.04
N ALA A 6 3.10 -21.22 -5.89
CA ALA A 6 2.97 -22.27 -6.89
C ALA A 6 2.65 -23.64 -6.27
N LYS A 7 3.18 -23.89 -5.06
CA LYS A 7 2.96 -25.12 -4.32
C LYS A 7 1.70 -25.07 -3.44
N GLU A 8 1.50 -24.00 -2.69
CA GLU A 8 0.49 -23.94 -1.62
C GLU A 8 -0.89 -23.48 -2.13
N LEU A 9 -0.94 -22.58 -3.12
CA LEU A 9 -2.20 -21.99 -3.57
C LEU A 9 -3.15 -23.01 -4.23
N PRO A 10 -2.69 -23.96 -5.08
CA PRO A 10 -3.55 -25.00 -5.64
C PRO A 10 -4.18 -25.93 -4.61
N GLN A 11 -3.52 -26.15 -3.46
CA GLN A 11 -4.02 -27.03 -2.41
C GLN A 11 -5.29 -26.49 -1.75
N ILE A 12 -5.51 -25.18 -1.82
CA ILE A 12 -6.71 -24.50 -1.30
C ILE A 12 -7.65 -24.03 -2.42
N GLY A 13 -7.48 -24.55 -3.64
CA GLY A 13 -8.33 -24.24 -4.80
C GLY A 13 -8.04 -22.91 -5.49
N GLY A 14 -6.93 -22.23 -5.15
CA GLY A 14 -6.47 -21.06 -5.88
C GLY A 14 -5.59 -21.42 -7.08
N THR A 15 -5.26 -20.42 -7.91
CA THR A 15 -4.50 -20.60 -9.14
C THR A 15 -3.19 -19.82 -9.09
N PHE A 16 -2.07 -20.49 -9.36
CA PHE A 16 -0.80 -19.84 -9.65
C PHE A 16 -0.55 -19.87 -11.16
N MET A 17 -0.07 -18.75 -11.70
CA MET A 17 0.32 -18.62 -13.11
C MET A 17 1.64 -17.87 -13.18
N GLN A 18 2.61 -18.44 -13.89
CA GLN A 18 3.82 -17.75 -14.30
C GLN A 18 3.59 -17.20 -15.71
N THR A 19 3.67 -15.88 -15.85
CA THR A 19 3.50 -15.17 -17.12
C THR A 19 4.85 -14.96 -17.82
N GLU A 20 4.79 -14.47 -19.05
CA GLU A 20 5.92 -14.15 -19.91
C GLU A 20 6.72 -12.93 -19.42
N ASP A 21 6.06 -11.96 -18.81
CA ASP A 21 6.64 -10.75 -18.22
C ASP A 21 5.72 -10.15 -17.13
N GLU A 22 6.17 -9.06 -16.52
CA GLU A 22 5.44 -8.33 -15.48
C GLU A 22 4.20 -7.58 -15.98
N ILE A 23 4.13 -7.23 -17.26
CA ILE A 23 2.95 -6.59 -17.85
C ILE A 23 1.82 -7.62 -17.92
N ALA A 24 2.09 -8.80 -18.47
CA ALA A 24 1.17 -9.92 -18.51
C ALA A 24 0.78 -10.38 -17.10
N ALA A 25 1.71 -10.34 -16.13
CA ALA A 25 1.43 -10.67 -14.73
C ALA A 25 0.34 -9.77 -14.14
N LEU A 26 0.54 -8.44 -14.21
CA LEU A 26 -0.43 -7.51 -13.63
C LEU A 26 -1.74 -7.48 -14.44
N ALA A 27 -1.69 -7.57 -15.77
CA ALA A 27 -2.89 -7.64 -16.60
C ALA A 27 -3.78 -8.84 -16.20
N SER A 28 -3.15 -9.99 -15.96
CA SER A 28 -3.84 -11.20 -15.49
C SER A 28 -4.46 -11.03 -14.10
N VAL A 29 -3.75 -10.36 -13.18
CA VAL A 29 -4.27 -10.02 -11.85
C VAL A 29 -5.50 -9.12 -11.94
N LEU A 30 -5.46 -8.08 -12.78
CA LEU A 30 -6.60 -7.17 -12.96
C LEU A 30 -7.79 -7.88 -13.61
N GLY A 31 -7.56 -8.76 -14.57
CA GLY A 31 -8.60 -9.60 -15.16
C GLY A 31 -9.26 -10.55 -14.14
N ALA A 32 -8.46 -11.23 -13.32
CA ALA A 32 -8.95 -12.07 -12.23
C ALA A 32 -9.74 -11.27 -11.18
N SER A 33 -9.25 -10.08 -10.85
CA SER A 33 -9.94 -9.16 -9.94
C SER A 33 -11.27 -8.65 -10.50
N PHE A 34 -11.31 -8.26 -11.77
CA PHE A 34 -12.57 -7.92 -12.44
C PHE A 34 -13.57 -9.10 -12.37
N GLY A 35 -13.09 -10.33 -12.52
CA GLY A 35 -13.86 -11.57 -12.33
C GLY A 35 -14.37 -11.83 -10.91
N GLY A 36 -14.02 -11.00 -9.92
CA GLY A 36 -14.48 -11.11 -8.54
C GLY A 36 -13.54 -11.89 -7.61
N VAL A 37 -12.35 -12.26 -8.07
CA VAL A 37 -11.38 -13.04 -7.29
C VAL A 37 -10.30 -12.12 -6.72
N ARG A 38 -9.90 -12.34 -5.47
CA ARG A 38 -8.73 -11.65 -4.91
C ARG A 38 -7.47 -12.13 -5.61
N ALA A 39 -6.75 -11.21 -6.24
CA ALA A 39 -5.56 -11.52 -7.01
C ALA A 39 -4.40 -10.63 -6.62
N MET A 40 -3.18 -11.17 -6.73
CA MET A 40 -1.95 -10.44 -6.47
C MET A 40 -0.84 -10.87 -7.42
N THR A 41 0.15 -10.00 -7.57
CA THR A 41 1.45 -10.33 -8.17
C THR A 41 2.59 -9.98 -7.21
N ALA A 42 3.77 -10.51 -7.46
CA ALA A 42 4.98 -10.18 -6.72
C ALA A 42 6.15 -9.94 -7.68
N THR A 43 6.86 -8.84 -7.48
CA THR A 43 7.97 -8.39 -8.32
C THR A 43 8.99 -7.61 -7.46
N SER A 44 9.90 -6.88 -8.12
CA SER A 44 10.85 -5.95 -7.52
C SER A 44 10.99 -4.73 -8.44
N GLY A 45 11.73 -3.69 -8.04
CA GLY A 45 11.86 -2.40 -8.75
C GLY A 45 11.83 -2.44 -10.30
N PRO A 46 12.63 -3.28 -11.00
CA PRO A 46 12.58 -3.34 -12.47
C PRO A 46 11.24 -3.82 -13.03
N GLY A 47 10.68 -4.89 -12.46
CA GLY A 47 9.38 -5.41 -12.91
C GLY A 47 8.22 -4.52 -12.47
N PHE A 48 8.33 -3.89 -11.28
CA PHE A 48 7.40 -2.85 -10.84
C PHE A 48 7.38 -1.67 -11.81
N SER A 49 8.52 -1.33 -12.42
CA SER A 49 8.59 -0.29 -13.46
C SER A 49 7.77 -0.61 -14.71
N LEU A 50 7.76 -1.88 -15.14
CA LEU A 50 6.96 -2.34 -16.27
C LEU A 50 5.45 -2.33 -15.97
N MET A 51 5.06 -2.42 -14.70
CA MET A 51 3.66 -2.46 -14.26
C MET A 51 2.97 -1.08 -14.19
N THR A 52 3.71 0.02 -14.32
CA THR A 52 3.22 1.39 -14.01
C THR A 52 1.99 1.84 -14.81
N GLU A 53 1.86 1.45 -16.07
CA GLU A 53 0.69 1.75 -16.89
C GLU A 53 -0.56 1.05 -16.34
N LEU A 54 -0.45 -0.23 -16.02
CA LEU A 54 -1.54 -1.05 -15.49
C LEU A 54 -1.92 -0.68 -14.05
N ILE A 55 -0.99 -0.14 -13.26
CA ILE A 55 -1.31 0.49 -11.98
C ILE A 55 -2.23 1.69 -12.19
N GLY A 56 -1.94 2.52 -13.20
CA GLY A 56 -2.82 3.63 -13.60
C GLY A 56 -4.20 3.16 -14.02
N TYR A 57 -4.26 2.13 -14.89
CA TYR A 57 -5.52 1.52 -15.29
C TYR A 57 -6.31 0.96 -14.10
N ALA A 58 -5.67 0.27 -13.16
CA ALA A 58 -6.33 -0.28 -11.98
C ALA A 58 -6.97 0.82 -11.11
N SER A 59 -6.29 1.94 -10.93
CA SER A 59 -6.83 3.08 -10.19
C SER A 59 -7.97 3.79 -10.94
N MET A 60 -7.83 4.00 -12.25
CA MET A 60 -8.88 4.60 -13.09
C MET A 60 -10.14 3.74 -13.10
N ALA A 61 -9.99 2.45 -13.36
CA ALA A 61 -11.10 1.50 -13.43
C ALA A 61 -11.60 1.02 -12.05
N GLU A 62 -10.97 1.49 -10.95
CA GLU A 62 -11.26 1.11 -9.57
C GLU A 62 -11.23 -0.42 -9.35
N ILE A 63 -10.20 -1.08 -9.88
CA ILE A 63 -10.02 -2.54 -9.77
C ILE A 63 -9.09 -2.86 -8.58
N PRO A 64 -9.57 -3.62 -7.58
CA PRO A 64 -8.73 -4.11 -6.48
C PRO A 64 -7.54 -4.92 -6.99
N ALA A 65 -6.33 -4.65 -6.50
CA ALA A 65 -5.18 -5.50 -6.75
C ALA A 65 -4.14 -5.32 -5.64
N VAL A 66 -3.41 -6.39 -5.31
CA VAL A 66 -2.23 -6.32 -4.45
C VAL A 66 -0.99 -6.57 -5.28
N ILE A 67 -0.02 -5.66 -5.20
CA ILE A 67 1.25 -5.73 -5.93
C ILE A 67 2.37 -5.73 -4.90
N VAL A 68 3.06 -6.85 -4.74
CA VAL A 68 4.24 -6.90 -3.86
C VAL A 68 5.44 -6.36 -4.62
N ASP A 69 6.02 -5.28 -4.12
CA ASP A 69 7.34 -4.82 -4.53
C ASP A 69 8.35 -5.21 -3.44
N ALA A 70 9.10 -6.27 -3.73
CA ALA A 70 10.19 -6.73 -2.89
C ALA A 70 11.45 -5.94 -3.26
N GLN A 71 11.59 -4.74 -2.66
CA GLN A 71 12.65 -3.80 -2.99
C GLN A 71 14.04 -4.43 -2.86
N ARG A 72 14.90 -4.13 -3.82
CA ARG A 72 16.31 -4.51 -3.83
C ARG A 72 17.14 -3.32 -4.30
N ALA A 73 18.42 -3.32 -4.00
CA ALA A 73 19.30 -2.20 -4.36
C ALA A 73 19.28 -1.93 -5.87
N GLY A 74 18.90 -0.71 -6.23
CA GLY A 74 18.88 -0.19 -7.59
C GLY A 74 20.13 0.63 -7.93
N PRO A 75 20.07 1.50 -8.96
CA PRO A 75 19.04 1.58 -9.99
C PRO A 75 19.20 0.48 -11.07
N SER A 76 18.22 0.35 -11.96
CA SER A 76 18.22 -0.65 -13.04
C SER A 76 18.37 -2.07 -12.49
N THR A 77 19.20 -2.94 -13.09
CA THR A 77 19.48 -4.27 -12.53
C THR A 77 19.99 -4.21 -11.09
N GLY A 78 20.76 -3.16 -10.76
CA GLY A 78 21.27 -2.88 -9.44
C GLY A 78 22.07 -4.04 -8.83
N MET A 79 21.87 -4.29 -7.54
CA MET A 79 22.40 -5.45 -6.83
C MET A 79 21.25 -6.36 -6.37
N PRO A 80 20.85 -7.37 -7.17
CA PRO A 80 19.65 -8.17 -6.92
C PRO A 80 19.56 -8.85 -5.55
N THR A 81 20.70 -9.10 -4.92
CA THR A 81 20.82 -9.83 -3.64
C THR A 81 21.03 -8.90 -2.45
N LYS A 82 21.00 -7.58 -2.65
CA LYS A 82 21.23 -6.57 -1.62
C LYS A 82 19.96 -5.81 -1.30
N MET A 83 19.82 -5.47 -0.03
CA MET A 83 18.66 -4.73 0.47
C MET A 83 18.84 -3.23 0.23
N GLU A 84 17.73 -2.60 -0.13
CA GLU A 84 17.59 -1.16 -0.20
C GLU A 84 16.10 -0.84 -0.11
N GLN A 85 15.79 0.38 0.32
CA GLN A 85 14.43 0.90 0.45
C GLN A 85 14.29 2.15 -0.44
N SER A 86 14.67 1.98 -1.70
CA SER A 86 14.82 3.06 -2.69
C SER A 86 13.60 3.30 -3.58
N ASP A 87 12.50 2.58 -3.36
CA ASP A 87 11.39 2.59 -4.31
C ASP A 87 10.15 3.30 -3.75
N LEU A 88 10.18 3.84 -2.52
CA LEU A 88 9.04 4.54 -1.91
C LEU A 88 8.53 5.72 -2.73
N SER A 89 9.42 6.65 -3.13
CA SER A 89 9.04 7.79 -3.97
C SER A 89 8.52 7.34 -5.33
N PHE A 90 9.04 6.22 -5.85
CA PHE A 90 8.53 5.65 -7.08
C PHE A 90 7.14 5.05 -6.88
N ALA A 91 6.94 4.18 -5.87
CA ALA A 91 5.68 3.57 -5.51
C ALA A 91 4.56 4.60 -5.25
N LEU A 92 4.88 5.75 -4.64
CA LEU A 92 3.93 6.86 -4.43
C LEU A 92 3.45 7.50 -5.74
N ASN A 93 4.31 7.52 -6.76
CA ASN A 93 4.09 8.27 -8.02
C ASN A 93 4.08 7.36 -9.26
N ALA A 94 3.99 6.05 -9.10
CA ALA A 94 4.12 5.04 -10.15
C ALA A 94 2.87 5.00 -11.06
N SER A 95 2.71 6.01 -11.93
CA SER A 95 1.88 6.04 -13.15
C SER A 95 1.88 7.49 -13.70
N HIS A 96 1.32 7.70 -14.87
CA HIS A 96 1.04 9.04 -15.38
C HIS A 96 -0.25 9.61 -14.77
N GLY A 97 -0.33 10.94 -14.64
CA GLY A 97 -1.50 11.63 -14.05
C GLY A 97 -1.69 11.40 -12.55
N ASP A 98 -2.74 12.02 -12.01
CA ASP A 98 -3.11 11.89 -10.60
C ASP A 98 -3.86 10.57 -10.36
N THR A 99 -3.15 9.60 -9.80
CA THR A 99 -3.61 8.21 -9.69
C THR A 99 -3.64 7.81 -8.21
N PRO A 100 -4.79 7.48 -7.60
CA PRO A 100 -4.82 7.05 -6.20
C PRO A 100 -4.27 5.62 -6.05
N ARG A 101 -3.41 5.41 -5.06
CA ARG A 101 -2.88 4.10 -4.68
C ARG A 101 -2.56 4.05 -3.20
N MET A 102 -2.63 2.87 -2.61
CA MET A 102 -2.27 2.67 -1.20
C MET A 102 -0.96 1.92 -1.09
N ILE A 103 -0.21 2.17 -0.01
CA ILE A 103 1.09 1.56 0.23
C ILE A 103 1.17 1.05 1.66
N VAL A 104 1.52 -0.22 1.80
CA VAL A 104 1.74 -0.90 3.08
C VAL A 104 3.16 -1.43 3.12
N ALA A 105 3.91 -1.19 4.20
CA ALA A 105 5.30 -1.58 4.36
C ALA A 105 5.50 -2.37 5.68
N PRO A 106 5.68 -3.70 5.62
CA PRO A 106 5.93 -4.52 6.82
C PRO A 106 7.32 -4.27 7.41
N SER A 107 7.48 -4.45 8.72
CA SER A 107 8.81 -4.37 9.37
C SER A 107 9.46 -5.71 9.68
N ASP A 108 8.66 -6.75 9.91
CA ASP A 108 9.13 -8.05 10.39
C ASP A 108 8.31 -9.20 9.78
N VAL A 109 8.63 -10.44 10.16
CA VAL A 109 7.98 -11.63 9.58
C VAL A 109 6.51 -11.76 10.03
N ALA A 110 6.18 -11.31 11.23
CA ALA A 110 4.81 -11.31 11.75
C ALA A 110 3.93 -10.28 11.01
N ASP A 111 4.48 -9.10 10.77
CA ASP A 111 3.90 -8.05 9.94
C ASP A 111 3.65 -8.53 8.52
N CYS A 112 4.59 -9.26 7.90
CA CYS A 112 4.37 -9.83 6.56
C CYS A 112 3.09 -10.67 6.49
N TYR A 113 2.76 -11.44 7.53
CA TYR A 113 1.54 -12.24 7.57
C TYR A 113 0.28 -11.39 7.79
N SER A 114 0.28 -10.49 8.77
CA SER A 114 -0.91 -9.73 9.12
C SER A 114 -1.21 -8.60 8.13
N LEU A 115 -0.17 -7.95 7.61
CA LEU A 115 -0.30 -6.83 6.70
C LEU A 115 -0.62 -7.26 5.27
N ILE A 116 -0.27 -8.48 4.82
CA ILE A 116 -0.72 -8.94 3.50
C ILE A 116 -2.24 -9.17 3.50
N ILE A 117 -2.80 -9.66 4.61
CA ILE A 117 -4.25 -9.77 4.78
C ILE A 117 -4.88 -8.38 4.81
N THR A 118 -4.29 -7.46 5.57
CA THR A 118 -4.70 -6.04 5.60
C THR A 118 -4.66 -5.41 4.20
N ALA A 119 -3.62 -5.70 3.40
CA ALA A 119 -3.49 -5.19 2.04
C ALA A 119 -4.60 -5.70 1.11
N PHE A 120 -5.00 -6.97 1.22
CA PHE A 120 -6.16 -7.48 0.49
C PHE A 120 -7.48 -6.85 0.95
N ASN A 121 -7.69 -6.69 2.27
CA ASN A 121 -8.88 -6.02 2.80
C ASN A 121 -8.94 -4.57 2.30
N MET A 122 -7.82 -3.86 2.33
CA MET A 122 -7.69 -2.50 1.80
C MET A 122 -8.03 -2.45 0.30
N ALA A 123 -7.43 -3.32 -0.51
CA ALA A 123 -7.66 -3.34 -1.95
C ALA A 123 -9.15 -3.58 -2.27
N GLU A 124 -9.78 -4.55 -1.58
CA GLU A 124 -11.16 -4.95 -1.83
C GLU A 124 -12.19 -3.94 -1.29
N ARG A 125 -11.97 -3.39 -0.09
CA ARG A 125 -12.85 -2.41 0.54
C ARG A 125 -12.87 -1.10 -0.24
N TYR A 126 -11.70 -0.53 -0.51
CA TYR A 126 -11.59 0.80 -1.11
C TYR A 126 -11.54 0.75 -2.65
N GLN A 127 -11.33 -0.42 -3.25
CA GLN A 127 -11.24 -0.59 -4.70
C GLN A 127 -10.14 0.28 -5.31
N ILE A 128 -8.94 0.17 -4.73
CA ILE A 128 -7.72 0.87 -5.10
C ILE A 128 -6.57 -0.15 -5.12
N PRO A 129 -5.61 -0.06 -6.07
CA PRO A 129 -4.43 -0.91 -6.02
C PRO A 129 -3.59 -0.65 -4.76
N VAL A 130 -3.18 -1.73 -4.10
CA VAL A 130 -2.33 -1.70 -2.91
C VAL A 130 -0.94 -2.22 -3.27
N ILE A 131 0.07 -1.39 -3.03
CA ILE A 131 1.47 -1.77 -3.14
C ILE A 131 1.94 -2.26 -1.77
N PHE A 132 2.33 -3.53 -1.70
CA PHE A 132 2.93 -4.13 -0.53
C PHE A 132 4.45 -4.02 -0.64
N LEU A 133 5.00 -2.99 -0.02
CA LEU A 133 6.37 -2.53 -0.19
C LEU A 133 7.28 -3.15 0.87
N THR A 134 7.81 -4.34 0.58
CA THR A 134 8.78 -5.05 1.43
C THR A 134 10.21 -4.80 0.93
N ASP A 135 11.21 -5.45 1.50
CA ASP A 135 12.59 -5.34 1.06
C ASP A 135 13.35 -6.67 1.13
N GLN A 136 14.46 -6.73 0.40
CA GLN A 136 15.27 -7.94 0.25
C GLN A 136 15.83 -8.48 1.58
N SER A 137 15.93 -7.63 2.61
CA SER A 137 16.36 -8.10 3.93
C SER A 137 15.28 -8.94 4.60
N LEU A 138 14.01 -8.56 4.41
CA LEU A 138 12.86 -9.22 5.02
C LEU A 138 12.41 -10.45 4.22
N THR A 139 12.55 -10.42 2.88
CA THR A 139 12.14 -11.53 2.01
C THR A 139 12.94 -12.82 2.24
N ALA A 140 14.18 -12.71 2.72
CA ALA A 140 15.05 -13.83 3.06
C ALA A 140 15.14 -14.11 4.57
N ARG A 141 14.45 -13.32 5.40
CA ARG A 141 14.55 -13.41 6.86
C ARG A 141 13.71 -14.56 7.39
N VAL A 142 14.22 -15.22 8.42
CA VAL A 142 13.48 -16.18 9.24
C VAL A 142 13.55 -15.72 10.68
N GLU A 143 12.39 -15.64 11.33
CA GLU A 143 12.25 -15.19 12.72
C GLU A 143 11.45 -16.24 13.51
N SER A 144 11.78 -16.38 14.79
CA SER A 144 10.91 -17.11 15.73
C SER A 144 9.78 -16.18 16.12
N VAL A 145 8.58 -16.46 15.61
CA VAL A 145 7.40 -15.63 15.84
C VAL A 145 6.47 -16.36 16.80
N ASP A 146 5.91 -15.64 17.78
CA ASP A 146 4.90 -16.21 18.66
C ASP A 146 3.67 -16.65 17.86
N ARG A 147 3.11 -17.81 18.19
CA ARG A 147 1.97 -18.38 17.44
C ARG A 147 0.76 -17.45 17.41
N SER A 148 0.60 -16.57 18.40
CA SER A 148 -0.49 -15.60 18.45
C SER A 148 -0.45 -14.55 17.33
N ALA A 149 0.68 -14.35 16.66
CA ALA A 149 0.78 -13.48 15.49
C ALA A 149 -0.01 -14.03 14.27
N PHE A 150 -0.22 -15.34 14.21
CA PHE A 150 -0.92 -16.02 13.10
C PHE A 150 -2.39 -16.30 13.41
N LYS A 151 -3.00 -15.49 14.28
CA LYS A 151 -4.43 -15.61 14.58
C LYS A 151 -5.25 -15.25 13.33
N PRO A 152 -6.38 -15.94 13.08
CA PRO A 152 -7.29 -15.57 12.01
C PRO A 152 -7.70 -14.11 12.12
N MET A 153 -7.57 -13.39 11.01
CA MET A 153 -8.00 -12.00 10.89
C MET A 153 -9.32 -11.93 10.15
N GLU A 154 -10.08 -10.86 10.39
CA GLU A 154 -11.30 -10.59 9.62
C GLU A 154 -10.96 -10.38 8.15
N ILE A 155 -11.81 -10.92 7.29
CA ILE A 155 -11.63 -10.93 5.85
C ILE A 155 -12.71 -10.06 5.24
N GLU A 156 -12.34 -8.86 4.82
CA GLU A 156 -13.27 -7.85 4.32
C GLU A 156 -13.46 -7.99 2.80
N GLY A 157 -14.71 -8.02 2.38
CA GLY A 157 -15.10 -8.13 0.98
C GLY A 157 -15.41 -6.79 0.34
N ARG A 158 -15.62 -6.82 -0.97
CA ARG A 158 -16.08 -5.65 -1.72
C ARG A 158 -17.48 -5.22 -1.28
N ILE A 159 -17.72 -3.91 -1.27
CA ILE A 159 -19.08 -3.36 -1.11
C ILE A 159 -19.88 -3.73 -2.37
N LYS A 160 -20.87 -4.61 -2.24
CA LYS A 160 -21.71 -5.06 -3.36
C LYS A 160 -22.99 -4.23 -3.42
N SER A 161 -23.56 -4.12 -4.61
CA SER A 161 -24.89 -3.51 -4.78
C SER A 161 -25.95 -4.40 -4.14
N GLU A 162 -26.89 -3.79 -3.42
CA GLU A 162 -28.09 -4.48 -2.90
C GLU A 162 -29.18 -4.65 -3.98
N VAL A 163 -28.99 -4.03 -5.15
CA VAL A 163 -29.93 -4.17 -6.27
C VAL A 163 -29.73 -5.55 -6.90
N ASN A 164 -30.74 -6.42 -6.75
CA ASN A 164 -30.78 -7.69 -7.47
C ASN A 164 -30.84 -7.41 -8.96
N GLY A 165 -29.91 -7.97 -9.74
CA GLY A 165 -29.96 -7.90 -11.19
C GLY A 165 -31.29 -8.44 -11.70
N SER A 166 -32.03 -7.63 -12.44
CA SER A 166 -33.23 -8.08 -13.14
C SER A 166 -32.85 -9.27 -14.02
N SER A 167 -33.49 -10.41 -13.81
CA SER A 167 -33.31 -11.59 -14.67
C SER A 167 -33.49 -11.18 -16.13
N PHE A 168 -32.48 -11.46 -16.97
CA PHE A 168 -32.61 -11.34 -18.41
C PHE A 168 -33.69 -12.32 -18.89
N ASN A 169 -34.93 -11.86 -19.01
CA ASN A 169 -35.95 -12.56 -19.76
C ASN A 169 -35.62 -12.35 -21.24
N GLY A 170 -35.40 -13.43 -22.00
CA GLY A 170 -34.91 -13.44 -23.38
C GLY A 170 -35.76 -12.72 -24.46
N ASN A 171 -36.58 -11.74 -24.07
CA ASN A 171 -37.42 -10.92 -24.95
C ASN A 171 -37.18 -9.42 -24.70
N GLY A 172 -35.93 -8.94 -24.81
CA GLY A 172 -35.57 -7.57 -25.23
C GLY A 172 -36.21 -6.35 -24.54
N ALA A 173 -36.89 -6.49 -23.41
CA ALA A 173 -37.56 -5.39 -22.72
C ALA A 173 -37.14 -5.39 -21.24
N THR A 174 -36.21 -4.51 -20.91
CA THR A 174 -35.85 -4.18 -19.53
C THR A 174 -37.02 -3.39 -18.91
N GLN A 175 -37.70 -3.97 -17.92
CA GLN A 175 -38.45 -3.15 -16.97
C GLN A 175 -37.43 -2.25 -16.26
N ALA A 176 -37.77 -0.97 -16.09
CA ALA A 176 -36.94 0.05 -15.46
C ALA A 176 -36.64 -0.29 -13.99
N ALA A 177 -35.71 -1.23 -13.77
CA ALA A 177 -35.02 -1.43 -12.52
C ALA A 177 -33.98 -0.31 -12.39
N HIS A 178 -33.85 0.29 -11.20
CA HIS A 178 -32.81 1.27 -10.89
C HIS A 178 -31.48 0.85 -11.54
N SER A 179 -31.01 1.62 -12.53
CA SER A 179 -29.84 1.25 -13.32
C SER A 179 -28.63 1.20 -12.40
N TYR A 180 -27.95 0.05 -12.38
CA TYR A 180 -26.69 -0.09 -11.67
C TYR A 180 -25.65 0.87 -12.26
N SER A 181 -25.05 1.70 -11.39
CA SER A 181 -23.96 2.60 -11.74
C SER A 181 -22.68 2.11 -11.07
N ARG A 182 -21.76 1.54 -11.85
CA ARG A 182 -20.47 1.03 -11.34
C ARG A 182 -19.69 2.12 -10.61
N TYR A 183 -19.75 3.34 -11.12
CA TYR A 183 -18.94 4.46 -10.65
C TYR A 183 -19.76 5.49 -9.87
N ALA A 184 -20.89 5.06 -9.28
CA ALA A 184 -21.80 5.89 -8.51
C ALA A 184 -21.07 6.81 -7.51
N TYR A 185 -21.48 8.08 -7.44
CA TYR A 185 -20.95 9.00 -6.44
C TYR A 185 -21.51 8.66 -5.04
N THR A 186 -20.61 8.37 -4.10
CA THR A 186 -20.96 8.09 -2.71
C THR A 186 -20.20 9.02 -1.77
N ALA A 187 -20.69 9.17 -0.54
CA ALA A 187 -20.05 10.01 0.47
C ALA A 187 -18.62 9.53 0.81
N SER A 188 -18.34 8.22 0.76
CA SER A 188 -17.00 7.65 0.95
C SER A 188 -16.17 7.62 -0.35
N GLY A 189 -16.77 7.93 -1.49
CA GLY A 189 -16.18 7.72 -2.82
C GLY A 189 -16.14 6.25 -3.27
N ILE A 190 -16.52 5.30 -2.42
CA ILE A 190 -16.53 3.87 -2.74
C ILE A 190 -17.87 3.50 -3.38
N SER A 191 -17.85 3.17 -4.67
CA SER A 191 -19.05 2.73 -5.39
C SER A 191 -19.29 1.22 -5.21
N PRO A 192 -20.55 0.75 -5.14
CA PRO A 192 -20.82 -0.68 -5.11
C PRO A 192 -20.34 -1.40 -6.37
N ILE A 193 -19.59 -2.50 -6.21
CA ILE A 193 -19.04 -3.29 -7.32
C ILE A 193 -19.83 -4.58 -7.55
N SER A 194 -20.05 -4.92 -8.83
CA SER A 194 -20.63 -6.18 -9.29
C SER A 194 -19.52 -7.10 -9.82
N SER A 195 -19.69 -8.42 -9.72
CA SER A 195 -18.77 -9.40 -10.30
C SER A 195 -19.47 -10.18 -11.40
N PRO A 196 -18.86 -10.41 -12.57
CA PRO A 196 -19.47 -11.16 -13.66
C PRO A 196 -19.98 -12.54 -13.22
N GLY A 197 -21.15 -12.92 -13.74
CA GLY A 197 -21.78 -14.20 -13.44
C GLY A 197 -23.31 -14.14 -13.52
N PRO A 198 -24.00 -15.27 -13.27
CA PRO A 198 -25.45 -15.30 -13.24
C PRO A 198 -26.04 -14.29 -12.24
N GLY A 199 -26.93 -13.41 -12.71
CA GLY A 199 -27.57 -12.38 -11.88
C GLY A 199 -26.70 -11.14 -11.61
N ALA A 200 -25.51 -11.06 -12.19
CA ALA A 200 -24.63 -9.90 -12.07
C ALA A 200 -25.19 -8.67 -12.80
N MET A 201 -24.92 -7.49 -12.25
CA MET A 201 -25.10 -6.24 -12.97
C MET A 201 -23.95 -6.04 -13.94
N ALA A 202 -24.27 -5.84 -15.22
CA ALA A 202 -23.29 -5.62 -16.26
C ALA A 202 -22.75 -4.18 -16.20
N TYR A 203 -21.45 -4.03 -16.43
CA TYR A 203 -20.78 -2.75 -16.60
C TYR A 203 -19.48 -2.96 -17.39
N VAL A 204 -18.92 -1.86 -17.90
CA VAL A 204 -17.61 -1.84 -18.55
C VAL A 204 -16.60 -1.19 -17.62
N ALA A 205 -15.47 -1.86 -17.39
CA ALA A 205 -14.31 -1.26 -16.72
C ALA A 205 -13.40 -0.63 -17.79
N THR A 206 -13.22 0.69 -17.74
CA THR A 206 -12.51 1.44 -18.77
C THR A 206 -11.33 2.23 -18.21
N GLY A 207 -10.32 2.46 -19.07
CA GLY A 207 -9.17 3.32 -18.76
C GLY A 207 -9.36 4.77 -19.21
N LEU A 208 -10.47 5.07 -19.90
CA LEU A 208 -10.88 6.43 -20.21
C LEU A 208 -11.54 7.07 -18.99
N GLU A 209 -11.56 8.40 -18.92
CA GLU A 209 -12.47 9.08 -18.00
C GLU A 209 -13.92 8.74 -18.35
N HIS A 210 -14.78 8.68 -17.34
CA HIS A 210 -16.12 8.10 -17.49
C HIS A 210 -17.14 8.61 -16.49
N ASP A 211 -18.41 8.58 -16.93
CA ASP A 211 -19.59 8.86 -16.12
C ASP A 211 -19.84 7.76 -15.05
N GLU A 212 -20.87 7.95 -14.22
CA GLU A 212 -21.27 6.97 -13.19
C GLU A 212 -21.60 5.57 -13.73
N GLN A 213 -21.97 5.45 -15.02
CA GLN A 213 -22.28 4.18 -15.68
C GLN A 213 -21.04 3.51 -16.28
N GLY A 214 -19.95 4.25 -16.48
CA GLY A 214 -18.71 3.78 -17.10
C GLY A 214 -18.60 4.08 -18.59
N HIS A 215 -19.45 4.97 -19.13
CA HIS A 215 -19.30 5.43 -20.50
C HIS A 215 -18.24 6.53 -20.57
N PRO A 216 -17.44 6.61 -21.65
CA PRO A 216 -16.47 7.67 -21.80
C PRO A 216 -17.12 9.06 -21.73
N ASP A 217 -16.60 9.90 -20.84
CA ASP A 217 -17.02 11.29 -20.66
C ASP A 217 -15.78 12.18 -20.57
N TYR A 218 -15.84 13.34 -21.19
CA TYR A 218 -14.75 14.30 -21.30
C TYR A 218 -15.16 15.71 -20.82
N GLU A 219 -16.37 15.85 -20.26
CA GLU A 219 -16.84 17.12 -19.74
C GLU A 219 -16.04 17.51 -18.48
N PRO A 220 -15.59 18.78 -18.37
CA PRO A 220 -14.74 19.22 -17.26
C PRO A 220 -15.35 18.98 -15.87
N GLU A 221 -16.67 19.13 -15.74
CA GLU A 221 -17.39 18.93 -14.49
C GLU A 221 -17.38 17.46 -14.05
N ASP A 222 -17.56 16.52 -14.98
CA ASP A 222 -17.50 15.08 -14.70
C ASP A 222 -16.08 14.66 -14.31
N HIS A 223 -15.07 15.08 -15.10
CA HIS A 223 -13.67 14.79 -14.79
C HIS A 223 -13.29 15.27 -13.38
N THR A 224 -13.72 16.49 -13.00
CA THR A 224 -13.49 17.03 -11.67
C THR A 224 -14.15 16.17 -10.60
N ALA A 225 -15.44 15.87 -10.74
CA ALA A 225 -16.20 15.10 -9.76
C ALA A 225 -15.69 13.65 -9.62
N MET A 226 -15.35 12.99 -10.73
CA MET A 226 -14.86 11.60 -10.73
C MET A 226 -13.44 11.51 -10.17
N MET A 227 -12.58 12.50 -10.45
CA MET A 227 -11.26 12.59 -9.84
C MET A 227 -11.35 12.78 -8.32
N GLU A 228 -12.15 13.75 -7.86
CA GLU A 228 -12.37 13.98 -6.43
C GLU A 228 -12.93 12.73 -5.74
N LYS A 229 -13.87 12.03 -6.36
CA LYS A 229 -14.43 10.77 -5.85
C LYS A 229 -13.35 9.70 -5.69
N ARG A 230 -12.50 9.48 -6.70
CA ARG A 230 -11.41 8.50 -6.65
C ARG A 230 -10.41 8.80 -5.52
N PHE A 231 -10.09 10.09 -5.29
CA PHE A 231 -9.21 10.50 -4.19
C PHE A 231 -9.88 10.47 -2.81
N ARG A 232 -11.19 10.75 -2.70
CA ARG A 232 -11.95 10.68 -1.43
C ARG A 232 -11.91 9.32 -0.76
N LYS A 233 -11.70 8.25 -1.55
CA LYS A 233 -11.46 6.91 -1.04
C LYS A 233 -10.18 6.83 -0.19
N LEU A 234 -9.12 7.56 -0.56
CA LEU A 234 -7.90 7.65 0.26
C LEU A 234 -8.16 8.40 1.55
N ASP A 235 -8.99 9.45 1.54
CA ASP A 235 -9.37 10.17 2.76
C ASP A 235 -10.16 9.26 3.70
N THR A 236 -11.14 8.53 3.16
CA THR A 236 -11.92 7.53 3.92
C THR A 236 -10.99 6.47 4.52
N ALA A 237 -10.07 5.92 3.73
CA ALA A 237 -9.09 4.95 4.21
C ALA A 237 -8.17 5.56 5.30
N ALA A 238 -7.78 6.82 5.16
CA ALA A 238 -6.93 7.50 6.12
C ALA A 238 -7.60 7.68 7.48
N GLU A 239 -8.94 7.69 7.56
CA GLU A 239 -9.68 7.73 8.83
C GLU A 239 -9.80 6.34 9.46
N GLU A 240 -10.17 5.34 8.65
CA GLU A 240 -10.52 3.99 9.12
C GLU A 240 -9.31 3.11 9.43
N LEU A 241 -8.18 3.32 8.76
CA LEU A 241 -7.03 2.41 8.87
C LEU A 241 -6.23 2.57 10.18
N PRO A 242 -5.57 1.49 10.66
CA PRO A 242 -4.78 1.49 11.88
C PRO A 242 -3.73 2.62 11.93
N LYS A 243 -3.53 3.18 13.12
CA LYS A 243 -2.53 4.23 13.38
C LYS A 243 -1.26 3.63 14.00
N PRO A 244 -0.06 4.14 13.64
CA PRO A 244 1.17 3.73 14.29
C PRO A 244 1.15 4.12 15.76
N GLN A 245 1.76 3.27 16.59
CA GLN A 245 1.89 3.51 18.02
C GLN A 245 3.23 4.17 18.33
N ARG A 246 3.25 5.06 19.34
CA ARG A 246 4.49 5.63 19.88
C ARG A 246 5.26 4.52 20.60
N TYR A 247 6.56 4.46 20.35
CA TYR A 247 7.50 3.63 21.10
C TYR A 247 8.51 4.51 21.84
N GLY A 248 8.76 4.29 23.13
CA GLY A 248 9.68 5.11 23.92
C GLY A 248 8.96 6.13 24.82
N ASP A 249 9.62 7.25 25.11
CA ASP A 249 9.15 8.18 26.15
C ASP A 249 7.99 9.09 25.67
N GLU A 250 7.03 9.34 26.57
CA GLU A 250 5.94 10.30 26.34
C GLU A 250 6.44 11.75 26.29
N ASP A 251 7.47 12.09 27.09
CA ASP A 251 8.10 13.40 27.16
C ASP A 251 9.40 13.48 26.34
N ALA A 252 9.51 12.66 25.29
CA ALA A 252 10.64 12.62 24.39
C ALA A 252 10.97 14.00 23.80
N THR A 253 12.27 14.35 23.77
CA THR A 253 12.75 15.56 23.07
C THR A 253 13.25 15.25 21.67
N ILE A 254 13.63 14.00 21.41
CA ILE A 254 14.09 13.52 20.10
C ILE A 254 13.07 12.49 19.60
N GLY A 255 12.54 12.73 18.40
CA GLY A 255 11.67 11.78 17.71
C GLY A 255 12.43 11.05 16.61
N ILE A 256 12.09 9.79 16.37
CA ILE A 256 12.56 9.01 15.23
C ILE A 256 11.34 8.58 14.42
N ILE A 257 11.32 8.84 13.10
CA ILE A 257 10.28 8.31 12.22
C ILE A 257 10.93 7.37 11.21
N GLY A 258 10.58 6.09 11.28
CA GLY A 258 11.07 5.04 10.39
C GLY A 258 9.97 4.38 9.58
N TRP A 259 10.35 3.47 8.69
CA TRP A 259 9.42 2.62 7.94
C TRP A 259 10.08 1.30 7.51
N GLY A 260 9.24 0.33 7.11
CA GLY A 260 9.71 -0.97 6.64
C GLY A 260 10.57 -1.71 7.68
N SER A 261 11.55 -2.48 7.21
CA SER A 261 12.41 -3.35 8.05
C SER A 261 13.34 -2.64 9.04
N THR A 262 13.35 -1.30 9.07
CA THR A 262 14.20 -0.52 10.01
C THR A 262 13.66 -0.50 11.44
N GLU A 263 12.41 -0.94 11.67
CA GLU A 263 11.74 -0.80 12.97
C GLU A 263 12.52 -1.42 14.13
N GLY A 264 12.91 -2.69 14.01
CA GLY A 264 13.60 -3.40 15.10
C GLY A 264 14.91 -2.72 15.47
N THR A 265 15.66 -2.26 14.47
CA THR A 265 16.91 -1.51 14.69
C THR A 265 16.66 -0.15 15.36
N ILE A 266 15.58 0.53 14.99
CA ILE A 266 15.17 1.81 15.63
C ILE A 266 14.77 1.57 17.08
N GLN A 267 13.94 0.55 17.36
CA GLN A 267 13.48 0.24 18.71
C GLN A 267 14.66 -0.08 19.63
N GLU A 268 15.61 -0.90 19.18
CA GLU A 268 16.83 -1.20 19.94
C GLU A 268 17.67 0.07 20.20
N ALA A 269 17.79 0.97 19.22
CA ALA A 269 18.50 2.24 19.39
C ALA A 269 17.80 3.16 20.40
N VAL A 270 16.46 3.22 20.37
CA VAL A 270 15.65 3.97 21.34
C VAL A 270 15.89 3.42 22.75
N ASP A 271 15.82 2.10 22.94
CA ASP A 271 16.01 1.49 24.27
C ASP A 271 17.40 1.75 24.83
N ARG A 272 18.44 1.64 23.98
CA ARG A 272 19.82 1.97 24.36
C ARG A 272 19.97 3.44 24.74
N ALA A 273 19.42 4.35 23.93
CA ALA A 273 19.50 5.79 24.20
C ALA A 273 18.79 6.15 25.52
N ARG A 274 17.62 5.55 25.78
CA ARG A 274 16.86 5.74 27.03
C ARG A 274 17.63 5.24 28.24
N ALA A 275 18.31 4.10 28.13
CA ALA A 275 19.20 3.59 29.18
C ALA A 275 20.39 4.54 29.47
N MET A 276 20.77 5.38 28.51
CA MET A 276 21.80 6.42 28.66
C MET A 276 21.25 7.77 29.16
N GLY A 277 19.93 7.87 29.39
CA GLY A 277 19.28 9.06 29.91
C GLY A 277 18.77 10.04 28.85
N TYR A 278 18.85 9.69 27.56
CA TYR A 278 18.23 10.49 26.49
C TYR A 278 16.71 10.29 26.48
N LYS A 279 15.96 11.38 26.22
CA LYS A 279 14.49 11.33 26.10
C LYS A 279 14.10 11.14 24.64
N VAL A 280 13.80 9.90 24.26
CA VAL A 280 13.64 9.51 22.85
C VAL A 280 12.37 8.70 22.66
N ALA A 281 11.69 8.97 21.55
CA ALA A 281 10.58 8.15 21.07
C ALA A 281 10.67 7.91 19.57
N ALA A 282 10.02 6.85 19.10
CA ALA A 282 9.89 6.51 17.70
C ALA A 282 8.42 6.35 17.29
N LEU A 283 8.16 6.62 16.01
CA LEU A 283 6.89 6.34 15.33
C LEU A 283 7.19 5.60 14.03
N HIS A 284 6.52 4.47 13.80
CA HIS A 284 6.80 3.60 12.66
C HIS A 284 5.52 3.30 11.86
N PRO A 285 5.09 4.19 10.94
CA PRO A 285 3.93 3.94 10.09
C PRO A 285 4.13 2.70 9.20
N LYS A 286 3.17 1.78 9.27
CA LYS A 286 3.05 0.62 8.36
C LYS A 286 2.29 0.96 7.09
N ILE A 287 1.47 1.99 7.11
CA ILE A 287 0.73 2.49 5.96
C ILE A 287 1.36 3.82 5.56
N LEU A 288 1.95 3.84 4.37
CA LEU A 288 2.70 4.98 3.83
C LEU A 288 1.85 5.80 2.84
N SER A 289 0.80 5.21 2.29
CA SER A 289 -0.24 5.91 1.55
C SER A 289 -1.61 5.27 1.82
N PRO A 290 -2.61 6.03 2.29
CA PRO A 290 -2.48 7.39 2.81
C PRO A 290 -1.67 7.43 4.13
N LEU A 291 -0.89 8.49 4.35
CA LEU A 291 -0.22 8.69 5.64
C LEU A 291 -1.22 8.98 6.77
N PRO A 292 -1.01 8.47 8.00
CA PRO A 292 -1.82 8.81 9.18
C PRO A 292 -1.51 10.24 9.67
N ASP A 293 -2.10 11.24 9.00
CA ASP A 293 -1.72 12.67 9.11
C ASP A 293 -1.72 13.18 10.56
N ARG A 294 -2.82 12.98 11.27
CA ARG A 294 -2.98 13.47 12.65
C ARG A 294 -1.92 12.88 13.58
N THR A 295 -1.74 11.57 13.56
CA THR A 295 -0.77 10.87 14.41
C THR A 295 0.66 11.33 14.17
N ILE A 296 1.05 11.47 12.90
CA ILE A 296 2.40 11.94 12.54
C ILE A 296 2.59 13.41 12.94
N ARG A 297 1.61 14.27 12.67
CA ARG A 297 1.66 15.70 13.02
C ARG A 297 1.77 15.91 14.53
N ASP A 298 0.98 15.17 15.31
CA ASP A 298 1.01 15.25 16.77
C ASP A 298 2.36 14.76 17.33
N PHE A 299 2.93 13.69 16.76
CA PHE A 299 4.26 13.21 17.11
C PHE A 299 5.35 14.24 16.79
N ILE A 300 5.37 14.80 15.57
CA ILE A 300 6.34 15.83 15.16
C ILE A 300 6.28 17.04 16.09
N ARG A 301 5.08 17.49 16.49
CA ARG A 301 4.90 18.64 17.39
C ARG A 301 5.35 18.38 18.83
N SER A 302 5.38 17.12 19.27
CA SER A 302 5.74 16.74 20.63
C SER A 302 7.25 16.75 20.90
N VAL A 303 8.07 16.73 19.85
CA VAL A 303 9.54 16.61 19.94
C VAL A 303 10.23 17.88 19.41
N LYS A 304 11.49 18.08 19.78
CA LYS A 304 12.29 19.23 19.31
C LYS A 304 12.97 18.96 17.97
N SER A 305 13.39 17.71 17.76
CA SER A 305 14.12 17.26 16.58
C SER A 305 13.56 15.93 16.11
N VAL A 306 13.50 15.71 14.80
CA VAL A 306 13.07 14.44 14.21
C VAL A 306 14.19 13.86 13.36
N ILE A 307 14.61 12.64 13.70
CA ILE A 307 15.56 11.83 12.93
C ILE A 307 14.75 10.89 12.02
N VAL A 308 15.17 10.75 10.76
CA VAL A 308 14.56 9.83 9.79
C VAL A 308 15.64 8.93 9.23
N PRO A 309 15.81 7.71 9.77
CA PRO A 309 16.77 6.74 9.27
C PRO A 309 16.17 5.91 8.14
N GLU A 310 16.83 5.87 6.98
CA GLU A 310 16.31 5.19 5.78
C GLU A 310 17.40 4.49 4.97
N CYS A 311 17.06 3.33 4.43
CA CYS A 311 17.98 2.56 3.59
C CYS A 311 17.94 3.03 2.12
N ASN A 312 18.12 4.33 1.86
CA ASN A 312 18.20 4.90 0.51
C ASN A 312 19.04 6.19 0.49
N TYR A 313 19.45 6.63 -0.70
CA TYR A 313 20.31 7.80 -0.86
C TYR A 313 19.59 9.14 -0.60
N SER A 314 18.37 9.29 -1.11
CA SER A 314 17.68 10.59 -1.19
C SER A 314 16.86 10.96 0.04
N GLY A 315 16.67 10.05 1.00
CA GLY A 315 15.79 10.25 2.16
C GLY A 315 14.33 10.40 1.72
N GLN A 316 13.76 9.33 1.16
CA GLN A 316 12.46 9.37 0.49
C GLN A 316 11.29 9.64 1.45
N LEU A 317 11.27 9.01 2.62
CA LEU A 317 10.28 9.33 3.66
C LEU A 317 10.53 10.75 4.18
N ALA A 318 11.78 11.13 4.41
CA ALA A 318 12.11 12.50 4.84
C ALA A 318 11.61 13.55 3.82
N ASN A 319 11.69 13.29 2.52
CA ASN A 319 11.13 14.14 1.47
C ASN A 319 9.61 14.23 1.57
N LEU A 320 8.93 13.09 1.72
CA LEU A 320 7.48 13.03 1.86
C LEU A 320 6.99 13.81 3.10
N LEU A 321 7.64 13.58 4.25
CA LEU A 321 7.32 14.27 5.49
C LEU A 321 7.62 15.78 5.40
N GLY A 322 8.72 16.15 4.74
CA GLY A 322 9.07 17.54 4.48
C GLY A 322 8.03 18.25 3.62
N ALA A 323 7.62 17.62 2.51
CA ALA A 323 6.61 18.17 1.61
C ALA A 323 5.23 18.32 2.29
N LYS A 324 4.83 17.33 3.10
CA LYS A 324 3.49 17.30 3.71
C LYS A 324 3.37 18.12 4.99
N TYR A 325 4.44 18.19 5.80
CA TYR A 325 4.40 18.80 7.14
C TYR A 325 5.33 20.00 7.31
N GLY A 326 6.13 20.35 6.31
CA GLY A 326 7.20 21.35 6.45
C GLY A 326 8.32 20.88 7.39
N LEU A 327 8.45 19.58 7.63
CA LEU A 327 9.42 19.00 8.55
C LEU A 327 10.84 19.10 7.97
N GLN A 328 11.75 19.74 8.72
CA GLN A 328 13.18 19.67 8.47
C GLN A 328 13.78 18.51 9.26
N ALA A 329 13.66 17.30 8.70
CA ALA A 329 14.18 16.09 9.33
C ALA A 329 15.71 16.01 9.28
N ILE A 330 16.29 15.45 10.33
CA ILE A 330 17.69 15.02 10.39
C ILE A 330 17.77 13.67 9.68
N ARG A 331 18.41 13.64 8.52
CA ARG A 331 18.44 12.47 7.64
C ARG A 331 19.60 11.56 8.00
N VAL A 332 19.31 10.28 8.21
CA VAL A 332 20.32 9.25 8.45
C VAL A 332 20.17 8.21 7.34
N ASN A 333 20.91 8.40 6.26
CA ASN A 333 20.72 7.64 5.03
C ASN A 333 21.82 6.56 4.87
N LYS A 334 21.42 5.34 4.52
CA LYS A 334 22.34 4.22 4.27
C LYS A 334 21.97 3.49 2.98
N PHE A 335 22.89 3.41 2.03
CA PHE A 335 22.63 2.91 0.67
C PHE A 335 23.76 1.99 0.17
N GLY A 336 24.39 1.27 1.11
CA GLY A 336 25.48 0.33 0.84
C GLY A 336 25.01 -1.11 0.58
N GLY A 337 23.71 -1.34 0.39
CA GLY A 337 23.15 -2.68 0.21
C GLY A 337 23.02 -3.53 1.48
N ILE A 338 23.13 -2.91 2.67
CA ILE A 338 23.11 -3.57 3.98
C ILE A 338 22.21 -2.81 4.97
N PRO A 339 21.54 -3.51 5.90
CA PRO A 339 20.66 -2.89 6.88
C PRO A 339 21.43 -2.00 7.88
N PHE A 340 20.70 -1.14 8.59
CA PHE A 340 21.22 -0.44 9.76
C PHE A 340 21.55 -1.40 10.90
N THR A 341 22.57 -1.03 11.66
CA THR A 341 22.80 -1.50 13.03
C THR A 341 22.22 -0.50 14.03
N ALA A 342 21.82 -0.97 15.23
CA ALA A 342 21.26 -0.08 16.25
C ALA A 342 22.27 0.99 16.69
N GLY A 343 23.57 0.65 16.67
CA GLY A 343 24.65 1.58 16.98
C GLY A 343 24.77 2.75 16.00
N GLU A 344 24.46 2.55 14.71
CA GLU A 344 24.45 3.64 13.74
C GLU A 344 23.36 4.67 14.05
N ILE A 345 22.17 4.21 14.43
CA ILE A 345 21.04 5.08 14.79
C ILE A 345 21.29 5.74 16.15
N LEU A 346 21.83 5.01 17.12
CA LEU A 346 22.20 5.54 18.43
C LEU A 346 23.17 6.72 18.32
N ARG A 347 24.21 6.61 17.49
CA ARG A 347 25.15 7.73 17.27
C ARG A 347 24.45 8.99 16.76
N ALA A 348 23.49 8.84 15.85
CA ALA A 348 22.71 9.98 15.37
C ALA A 348 21.84 10.61 16.49
N ILE A 349 21.35 9.83 17.46
CA ILE A 349 20.66 10.36 18.64
C ILE A 349 21.64 11.16 19.51
N GLU A 350 22.84 10.63 19.75
CA GLU A 350 23.88 11.27 20.57
C GLU A 350 24.35 12.60 19.96
N GLU A 351 24.48 12.68 18.63
CA GLU A 351 24.88 13.89 17.91
C GLU A 351 23.85 15.04 17.99
N VAL A 352 22.59 14.72 18.29
CA VAL A 352 21.46 15.66 18.30
C VAL A 352 21.05 16.09 19.72
N SER A 353 21.49 15.34 20.73
CA SER A 353 21.12 15.52 22.14
C SER A 353 21.86 16.68 22.82
#